data_AF-A0A097QVY1-F1
#
_entry.id   AF-A0A097QVY1-F1
#
_cell.length_a   1.000
_cell.length_b   1.000
_cell.length_c   1.000
_cell.angle_alpha   90.00
_cell.angle_beta   90.00
_cell.angle_gamma   90.00
#
_symmetry.space_group_name_H-M   'P 1'
#
loop_
_entity.id
_entity.type
_entity.pdbx_description
1 polymer ?
#
loop_
_entity_poly.entity_id
_entity_poly.type
_entity_poly.pdbx_seq_one_letter_code
_entity_poly.pdbx_strand_id
1 'polypeptide(L)'
;MVESQKTGFRAVLKDGKLLLVECPSERVIYEFTIDDLADIIEFRYATPWNKSKDIIEKLSMIINDLVSIYSNVSGNPPSKEDIMKAVKLRMI
;
A
#
# COMPACT_ATOMS: atom_id res chain seq x y z
N MET A 1 0.98 -27.00 -7.86
CA MET A 1 1.11 -26.46 -6.49
C MET A 1 1.98 -25.22 -6.61
N VAL A 2 1.40 -24.02 -6.55
CA VAL A 2 2.19 -22.77 -6.64
C VAL A 2 2.32 -22.26 -5.21
N GLU A 3 3.52 -22.40 -4.65
CA GLU A 3 3.87 -21.81 -3.37
C GLU A 3 3.75 -20.28 -3.51
N SER A 4 2.75 -19.69 -2.85
CA SER A 4 2.63 -18.25 -2.72
C SER A 4 3.82 -17.77 -1.87
N GLN A 5 4.88 -17.30 -2.55
CA GLN A 5 6.02 -16.69 -1.88
C GLN A 5 5.50 -15.51 -1.06
N LYS A 6 5.70 -15.55 0.27
CA LYS A 6 5.43 -14.40 1.15
C LYS A 6 6.27 -13.22 0.65
N THR A 7 5.65 -12.27 -0.05
CA THR A 7 6.27 -11.00 -0.39
C THR A 7 6.53 -10.24 0.89
N GLY A 8 7.80 -10.16 1.28
CA GLY A 8 8.24 -9.36 2.41
C GLY A 8 8.47 -7.93 1.95
N PHE A 9 8.23 -6.95 2.80
CA PHE A 9 8.64 -5.57 2.55
C PHE A 9 9.67 -5.17 3.61
N ARG A 10 10.70 -4.44 3.18
CA ARG A 10 11.66 -3.80 4.09
C ARG A 10 11.67 -2.31 3.89
N ALA A 11 11.84 -1.58 4.99
CA ALA A 11 12.00 -0.13 4.96
C ALA A 11 13.48 0.21 5.05
N VAL A 12 13.98 1.03 4.12
CA VAL A 12 15.39 1.43 4.05
C VAL A 12 15.48 2.95 4.07
N LEU A 13 16.22 3.51 5.03
CA LEU A 13 16.50 4.93 5.05
C LEU A 13 17.72 5.21 4.17
N LYS A 14 17.55 6.04 3.13
CA LYS A 14 18.64 6.41 2.22
C LYS A 14 18.42 7.84 1.71
N ASP A 15 19.49 8.64 1.72
CA ASP A 15 19.49 10.01 1.19
C ASP A 15 18.36 10.89 1.75
N GLY A 16 18.04 10.72 3.04
CA GLY A 16 16.97 11.46 3.72
C GLY A 16 15.55 11.02 3.35
N LYS A 17 15.38 9.90 2.64
CA LYS A 17 14.09 9.30 2.29
C LYS A 17 13.92 7.94 2.94
N LEU A 18 12.68 7.51 3.15
CA LEU A 18 12.35 6.14 3.52
C LEU A 18 11.85 5.40 2.28
N LEU A 19 12.59 4.38 1.87
CA LEU A 19 12.27 3.55 0.72
C LEU A 19 11.53 2.29 1.21
N LEU A 20 10.37 2.00 0.62
CA LEU A 20 9.69 0.73 0.81
C LEU A 20 10.13 -0.21 -0.33
N VAL A 21 10.88 -1.24 0.03
CA VAL A 21 11.49 -2.18 -0.92
C VAL A 21 10.80 -3.53 -0.79
N GLU A 22 10.36 -4.09 -1.91
CA GLU A 22 9.83 -5.44 -1.98
C GLU A 22 10.98 -6.45 -1.98
N CYS A 23 10.90 -7.43 -1.09
CA CYS A 23 11.70 -8.64 -1.12
C CYS A 23 10.88 -9.75 -1.80
N PRO A 24 11.43 -10.48 -2.79
CA PRO A 24 12.84 -10.64 -3.15
C PRO A 24 13.33 -9.78 -4.33
N SER A 25 12.47 -9.00 -4.97
CA SER A 25 12.79 -8.27 -6.21
C SER A 25 13.78 -7.13 -6.02
N GLU A 26 14.00 -6.70 -4.76
CA GLU A 26 14.78 -5.51 -4.40
C GLU A 26 14.25 -4.24 -5.10
N ARG A 27 13.00 -4.30 -5.54
CA ARG A 27 12.36 -3.19 -6.22
C ARG A 27 11.87 -2.19 -5.18
N VAL A 28 12.24 -0.93 -5.39
CA VAL A 28 11.62 0.19 -4.68
C VAL A 28 10.17 0.29 -5.17
N ILE A 29 9.24 0.00 -4.28
CA ILE A 29 7.80 0.10 -4.53
C ILE A 29 7.35 1.54 -4.32
N TYR A 30 7.93 2.20 -3.32
CA TYR A 30 7.56 3.55 -2.94
C TYR A 30 8.69 4.28 -2.23
N GLU A 31 8.71 5.61 -2.34
CA GLU A 31 9.63 6.49 -1.63
C GLU A 31 8.81 7.49 -0.81
N PHE A 32 9.11 7.59 0.48
CA PHE A 32 8.57 8.62 1.35
C PHE A 32 9.63 9.69 1.58
N THR A 33 9.26 10.95 1.38
CA THR A 33 10.07 12.09 1.81
C THR A 33 9.91 12.35 3.31
N ILE A 34 10.76 13.19 3.89
CA ILE A 34 10.61 13.61 5.29
C ILE A 34 9.26 14.29 5.52
N ASP A 35 8.79 15.09 4.57
CA ASP A 35 7.51 15.79 4.66
C ASP A 35 6.34 14.80 4.66
N ASP A 36 6.37 13.78 3.79
CA ASP A 36 5.35 12.71 3.79
C ASP A 36 5.32 11.96 5.14
N LEU A 37 6.49 11.68 5.72
CA LEU A 37 6.59 11.04 7.02
C LEU A 37 6.07 11.94 8.15
N ALA A 38 6.35 13.25 8.07
CA ALA A 38 5.85 14.24 9.01
C ALA A 38 4.31 14.33 8.96
N ASP A 39 3.72 14.35 7.77
CA ASP A 39 2.27 14.37 7.57
C ASP A 39 1.60 13.10 8.12
N ILE A 40 2.21 11.92 7.92
CA ILE A 40 1.73 10.64 8.48
C ILE A 40 1.76 10.67 10.01
N ILE A 41 2.83 11.22 10.59
CA ILE A 41 2.99 11.37 12.04
C ILE A 41 1.97 12.37 12.58
N GLU A 42 1.83 13.55 11.95
CA GLU A 42 0.87 14.57 12.33
C GLU A 42 -0.56 14.02 12.28
N PHE A 43 -0.93 13.31 11.22
CA PHE A 43 -2.23 12.63 11.12
C PHE A 43 -2.46 11.65 12.27
N ARG A 44 -1.43 10.88 12.66
CA ARG A 44 -1.49 9.90 13.76
C ARG A 44 -1.69 10.55 15.12
N TYR A 45 -1.08 11.71 15.38
CA TYR A 45 -1.17 12.40 16.67
C TYR A 45 -2.30 13.42 16.74
N ALA A 46 -2.81 13.92 15.61
CA ALA A 46 -3.92 14.86 15.54
C ALA A 46 -5.31 14.20 15.64
N THR A 47 -5.42 12.87 15.50
CA THR A 47 -6.71 12.16 15.51
C THR A 47 -6.98 11.41 16.82
N PRO A 48 -8.17 11.56 17.44
CA PRO A 48 -8.54 10.81 18.64
C PRO A 48 -8.57 9.30 18.37
N TRP A 49 -7.82 8.55 19.17
CA TRP A 49 -7.51 7.11 19.08
C TRP A 49 -8.65 6.16 18.64
N ASN A 50 -9.92 6.50 18.87
CA ASN A 50 -11.07 5.67 18.52
C ASN A 50 -11.54 5.76 17.05
N LYS A 51 -11.28 6.86 16.33
CA LYS A 51 -11.61 6.96 14.90
C LYS A 51 -10.46 6.50 14.01
N SER A 52 -9.22 6.58 14.50
CA SER A 52 -8.01 6.27 13.72
C SER A 52 -7.82 4.77 13.50
N LYS A 53 -8.24 3.91 14.44
CA LYS A 53 -8.22 2.45 14.22
C LYS A 53 -9.12 2.05 13.04
N ASP A 54 -10.35 2.57 13.01
CA ASP A 54 -11.30 2.32 11.90
C ASP A 54 -10.78 2.89 10.57
N ILE A 55 -10.17 4.08 10.58
CA ILE A 55 -9.57 4.67 9.38
C ILE A 55 -8.38 3.82 8.89
N ILE A 56 -7.49 3.37 9.77
CA ILE A 56 -6.34 2.53 9.41
C ILE A 56 -6.80 1.16 8.93
N GLU A 57 -7.82 0.56 9.56
CA GLU A 57 -8.41 -0.70 9.11
C GLU A 57 -9.00 -0.55 7.70
N LYS A 58 -9.77 0.51 7.45
CA LYS A 58 -10.31 0.83 6.11
C LYS A 58 -9.20 1.11 5.10
N LEU A 59 -8.16 1.84 5.48
CA LEU A 59 -7.01 2.11 4.61
C LEU A 59 -6.28 0.82 4.25
N SER A 60 -6.11 -0.09 5.22
CA SER A 60 -5.49 -1.40 5.00
C SER A 60 -6.31 -2.27 4.05
N MET A 61 -7.65 -2.22 4.13
CA MET A 61 -8.54 -2.90 3.19
C MET A 61 -8.38 -2.35 1.78
N ILE A 62 -8.38 -1.01 1.63
CA ILE A 62 -8.20 -0.34 0.33
C ILE A 62 -6.83 -0.69 -0.28
N ILE A 63 -5.76 -0.67 0.52
CA ILE A 63 -4.42 -1.01 0.07
C ILE A 63 -4.35 -2.49 -0.37
N ASN A 64 -4.95 -3.41 0.40
CA ASN A 64 -5.00 -4.82 0.03
C ASN A 64 -5.79 -5.06 -1.27
N ASP A 65 -6.88 -4.32 -1.48
CA ASP A 65 -7.63 -4.38 -2.74
C ASP A 65 -6.79 -3.88 -3.91
N LEU A 66 -6.08 -2.76 -3.75
CA LEU A 66 -5.18 -2.24 -4.76
C LEU A 66 -4.05 -3.24 -5.07
N VAL A 67 -3.40 -3.80 -4.06
CA VAL A 67 -2.35 -4.84 -4.24
C VAL A 67 -2.91 -6.06 -4.98
N SER A 68 -4.13 -6.49 -4.66
CA SER A 68 -4.79 -7.62 -5.33
C SER A 68 -5.08 -7.32 -6.80
N ILE A 69 -5.51 -6.10 -7.12
CA ILE A 69 -5.80 -5.68 -8.49
C ILE A 69 -4.50 -5.57 -9.29
N TYR A 70 -3.47 -4.95 -8.74
CA TYR A 70 -2.17 -4.80 -9.39
C TYR A 70 -1.44 -6.14 -9.57
N SER A 71 -1.59 -7.09 -8.65
CA SER A 71 -1.01 -8.44 -8.76
C SER A 71 -1.65 -9.31 -9.85
N ASN A 72 -2.87 -8.98 -10.28
CA ASN A 72 -3.62 -9.75 -11.28
C ASN A 72 -3.54 -9.18 -12.71
N VAL A 73 -2.81 -8.07 -12.93
CA VAL A 73 -2.66 -7.45 -14.25
C VAL A 73 -1.22 -7.58 -14.71
N SER A 74 -0.99 -8.41 -15.73
CA SER A 74 0.34 -8.58 -16.32
C SER A 74 0.67 -7.41 -17.25
N GLY A 75 1.73 -6.67 -16.93
CA GLY A 75 2.45 -5.84 -17.90
C GLY A 75 2.10 -4.35 -17.95
N ASN A 76 0.96 -3.90 -17.41
CA ASN A 76 0.63 -2.48 -17.30
C ASN A 76 -0.13 -2.18 -15.98
N PRO A 77 0.11 -1.03 -15.33
CA PRO A 77 -0.69 -0.62 -14.17
C PRO A 77 -2.17 -0.47 -14.57
N PRO A 78 -3.12 -1.02 -13.78
CA PRO A 78 -4.54 -0.97 -14.07
C PRO A 78 -5.05 0.48 -14.16
N SER A 79 -5.95 0.73 -15.11
CA SER A 79 -6.61 2.03 -15.22
C SER A 79 -7.58 2.24 -14.05
N LYS A 80 -7.97 3.50 -13.81
CA LYS A 80 -9.02 3.83 -12.83
C LYS A 80 -10.31 3.04 -13.08
N GLU A 81 -10.63 2.75 -14.34
CA GLU A 81 -11.82 2.01 -14.72
C GLU A 81 -11.71 0.52 -14.36
N ASP A 82 -10.52 -0.07 -14.50
CA ASP A 82 -10.23 -1.46 -14.11
C ASP A 82 -10.30 -1.65 -12.59
N ILE A 83 -9.75 -0.69 -11.83
CA ILE A 83 -9.81 -0.68 -10.37
C ILE A 83 -11.27 -0.62 -9.90
N MET A 84 -12.07 0.29 -10.48
CA MET A 84 -13.48 0.45 -10.11
C MET A 84 -14.35 -0.75 -10.51
N LYS A 85 -14.04 -1.44 -11.62
CA LYS A 85 -14.72 -2.69 -12.00
C LYS A 85 -14.40 -3.82 -11.02
N ALA A 86 -13.14 -3.98 -10.63
CA ALA A 86 -12.72 -5.03 -9.71
C ALA A 86 -13.32 -4.86 -8.30
N VAL A 87 -13.43 -3.62 -7.81
CA VAL A 87 -14.07 -3.31 -6.52
C VAL A 87 -15.58 -3.60 -6.57
N LYS A 88 -16.28 -3.22 -7.66
CA LYS A 88 -17.72 -3.48 -7.81
C LYS A 88 -18.07 -4.97 -7.84
N LEU A 89 -17.22 -5.82 -8.42
CA LEU A 89 -17.42 -7.26 -8.47
C LEU A 89 -17.34 -7.95 -7.10
N ARG A 90 -16.74 -7.30 -6.08
CA ARG A 90 -16.62 -7.82 -4.71
C ARG A 90 -17.74 -7.35 -3.77
N MET A 91 -18.63 -6.48 -4.24
CA MET A 91 -19.76 -5.93 -3.46
C MET A 91 -21.09 -6.70 -3.66
N ILE A 92 -21.06 -7.81 -4.41
CA ILE A 92 -22.21 -8.71 -4.63
C ILE A 92 -22.06 -9.93 -3.73
#